data_AF-A0A258L5Q1-F1
#
_entry.id   AF-A0A258L5Q1-F1
#
_cell.length_a   1.000
_cell.length_b   1.000
_cell.length_c   1.000
_cell.angle_alpha   90.00
_cell.angle_beta   90.00
_cell.angle_gamma   90.00
#
_symmetry.space_group_name_H-M   'P 1'
#
loop_
_entity.id
_entity.type
_entity.pdbx_description
1 polymer ?
#
loop_
_entity_poly.entity_id
_entity_poly.type
_entity_poly.pdbx_seq_one_letter_code
_entity_poly.pdbx_strand_id
1 'polypeptide(L)'
;MTTLNLAGFWLVTDNGRATVVRDVVGQIVLGSSLHVMVRHPSTRICEMIEVDGWGGDLFAPEDKSAADGHAAALVAADSDAVETETGEAA
;
A
#
# COMPACT_ATOMS: atom_id res chain seq x y z
N MET A 1 1.78 25.09 10.78
CA MET A 1 2.40 23.83 10.33
C MET A 1 1.71 22.73 11.10
N THR A 2 0.81 22.00 10.47
CA THR A 2 0.05 20.93 11.13
C THR A 2 0.92 19.68 11.13
N THR A 3 1.41 19.28 12.29
CA THR A 3 2.17 18.04 12.43
C THR A 3 1.17 16.89 12.46
N LEU A 4 0.85 16.33 11.28
CA LEU A 4 0.15 15.06 11.20
C LEU A 4 1.09 13.99 11.83
N ASN A 5 0.59 13.11 12.69
CA ASN A 5 1.40 11.99 13.20
C ASN A 5 0.80 10.72 12.63
N LEU A 6 1.44 10.17 11.61
CA LEU A 6 1.00 8.95 10.92
C LEU A 6 1.69 7.69 11.44
N ALA A 7 2.47 7.77 12.51
CA ALA A 7 3.06 6.57 13.10
C ALA A 7 1.94 5.61 13.55
N GLY A 8 2.03 4.35 13.10
CA GLY A 8 1.03 3.31 13.37
C GLY A 8 -0.10 3.21 12.33
N PHE A 9 -0.14 4.11 11.35
CA PHE A 9 -1.03 3.97 10.20
C PHE A 9 -0.55 2.84 9.30
N TRP A 10 -1.43 2.38 8.41
CA TRP A 10 -1.13 1.32 7.45
C TRP A 10 -1.17 1.90 6.04
N LEU A 11 -0.19 1.54 5.23
CA LEU A 11 -0.19 1.86 3.81
C LEU A 11 -0.33 0.57 3.01
N VAL A 12 -1.36 0.48 2.17
CA VAL A 12 -1.44 -0.58 1.16
C VAL A 12 -0.87 -0.03 -0.13
N THR A 13 0.17 -0.66 -0.67
CA THR A 13 0.73 -0.28 -1.97
C THR A 13 0.55 -1.40 -2.97
N ASP A 14 0.18 -1.03 -4.19
CA ASP A 14 0.18 -1.91 -5.35
C ASP A 14 0.99 -1.26 -6.48
N ASN A 15 1.91 -2.03 -7.06
CA ASN A 15 2.74 -1.60 -8.19
C ASN A 15 2.64 -2.56 -9.38
N GLY A 16 1.58 -3.38 -9.44
CA GLY A 16 1.37 -4.39 -10.48
C GLY A 16 2.34 -5.58 -10.41
N ARG A 17 3.22 -5.64 -9.39
CA ARG A 17 4.07 -6.81 -9.11
C ARG A 17 3.77 -7.42 -7.76
N ALA A 18 3.38 -6.62 -6.78
CA ALA A 18 3.00 -7.08 -5.46
C ALA A 18 2.12 -6.05 -4.75
N THR A 19 1.02 -6.54 -4.18
CA THR A 19 0.25 -5.79 -3.17
C THR A 19 0.83 -6.05 -1.78
N VAL A 20 1.19 -5.01 -1.04
CA VAL A 20 1.81 -5.12 0.29
C VAL A 20 1.20 -4.13 1.27
N VAL A 21 0.81 -4.62 2.45
CA VAL A 21 0.43 -3.79 3.61
C VAL A 21 1.70 -3.49 4.42
N ARG A 22 2.00 -2.20 4.63
CA ARG A 22 3.21 -1.75 5.34
C ARG A 22 2.86 -0.88 6.54
N ASP A 23 3.67 -1.01 7.60
CA ASP A 23 3.62 -0.15 8.79
C ASP A 23 4.13 1.24 8.44
N VAL A 24 3.35 2.31 8.67
CA VAL A 24 3.85 3.68 8.62
C VAL A 24 4.57 3.98 9.94
N VAL A 25 5.84 4.33 9.85
CA VAL A 25 6.71 4.59 11.01
C VAL A 25 7.13 6.06 11.12
N GLY A 26 6.79 6.88 10.13
CA GLY A 26 7.06 8.30 10.15
C GLY A 26 6.55 8.99 8.89
N GLN A 27 6.68 10.31 8.87
CA GLN A 27 6.29 11.14 7.73
C GLN A 27 7.19 12.37 7.60
N ILE A 28 7.31 12.85 6.37
CA ILE A 28 8.00 14.08 6.00
C ILE A 28 7.17 14.76 4.91
N VAL A 29 6.97 16.08 5.02
CA VAL A 29 6.40 16.88 3.95
C VAL A 29 7.55 17.51 3.16
N LEU A 30 7.65 17.19 1.87
CA LEU A 30 8.67 17.75 0.96
C LEU A 30 7.97 18.61 -0.10
N GLY A 31 8.12 19.93 0.00
CA GLY A 31 7.39 20.86 -0.87
C GLY A 31 5.88 20.77 -0.66
N SER A 32 5.15 20.37 -1.69
CA SER A 32 3.70 20.16 -1.66
C SER A 32 3.28 18.69 -1.47
N SER A 33 4.23 17.77 -1.38
CA SER A 33 3.97 16.33 -1.34
C SER A 33 4.14 15.75 0.05
N LEU A 34 3.27 14.81 0.42
CA LEU A 34 3.39 14.01 1.63
C LEU A 34 4.23 12.77 1.33
N HIS A 35 5.33 12.59 2.06
CA HIS A 35 6.09 11.36 2.04
C HIS A 35 5.94 10.61 3.37
N VAL A 36 5.71 9.31 3.30
CA VAL A 36 5.62 8.43 4.46
C VAL A 36 6.81 7.48 4.46
N MET A 37 7.42 7.30 5.63
CA MET A 37 8.39 6.25 5.85
C MET A 37 7.62 5.01 6.28
N VAL A 38 7.75 3.94 5.50
CA VAL A 38 7.08 2.67 5.72
C VAL A 38 8.08 1.58 6.03
N ARG A 39 7.68 0.58 6.80
CA ARG A 39 8.49 -0.61 7.10
C ARG A 39 7.86 -1.84 6.48
N HIS A 40 8.66 -2.57 5.71
CA HIS A 40 8.23 -3.83 5.14
C HIS A 40 7.99 -4.87 6.26
N PRO A 41 6.86 -5.62 6.24
CA PRO A 41 6.51 -6.52 7.33
C PRO A 41 7.52 -7.67 7.52
N SER A 42 8.01 -8.27 6.42
CA SER A 42 8.97 -9.38 6.47
C SER A 42 10.43 -8.95 6.60
N THR A 43 10.94 -8.10 5.71
CA THR A 43 12.37 -7.72 5.68
C THR A 43 12.74 -6.67 6.72
N ARG A 44 11.75 -5.97 7.30
CA ARG A 44 11.94 -4.84 8.23
C ARG A 44 12.73 -3.67 7.65
N ILE A 45 13.01 -3.67 6.34
CA ILE A 45 13.61 -2.55 5.63
C ILE A 45 12.62 -1.38 5.63
N CYS A 46 13.15 -0.17 5.87
CA CYS A 46 12.36 1.05 5.81
C CYS A 46 12.56 1.71 4.44
N GLU A 47 11.46 2.20 3.87
CA GLU A 47 11.41 2.83 2.55
C GLU A 47 10.61 4.13 2.66
N MET A 48 10.92 5.12 1.83
CA MET A 48 10.18 6.38 1.78
C MET A 48 9.33 6.41 0.52
N ILE A 49 8.02 6.65 0.68
CA ILE A 49 7.03 6.62 -0.41
C ILE A 49 6.27 7.93 -0.43
N GLU A 50 6.09 8.50 -1.61
CA GLU A 50 5.22 9.66 -1.83
C GLU A 50 3.75 9.22 -1.88
N VAL A 51 2.96 9.71 -0.93
CA VAL A 51 1.50 9.61 -0.94
C VAL A 51 0.99 10.63 -1.97
N ASP A 52 0.13 10.19 -2.89
CA ASP A 52 -0.34 10.89 -4.10
C ASP A 52 0.63 10.97 -5.30
N GLY A 53 1.79 10.30 -5.24
CA GLY A 53 2.71 10.18 -6.39
C GLY A 53 2.87 8.75 -6.93
N TRP A 54 2.89 7.74 -6.04
CA TRP A 54 3.27 6.35 -6.37
C TRP A 54 2.36 5.29 -5.70
N GLY A 55 1.08 5.59 -5.51
CA GLY A 55 0.04 4.55 -5.38
C GLY A 55 -0.01 3.80 -4.06
N GLY A 56 -0.66 4.38 -3.06
CA GLY A 56 -1.10 3.60 -1.92
C GLY A 56 -2.21 4.25 -1.12
N ASP A 57 -3.12 3.42 -0.62
CA ASP A 57 -4.21 3.85 0.24
C ASP A 57 -3.75 3.82 1.71
N LEU A 58 -3.92 4.96 2.38
CA LEU A 58 -3.55 5.15 3.77
C LEU A 58 -4.75 4.87 4.68
N PHE A 59 -4.57 3.98 5.65
CA PHE A 59 -5.59 3.56 6.60
C PHE A 59 -5.18 3.92 8.03
N ALA A 60 -6.16 4.33 8.82
CA ALA A 60 -5.95 4.60 10.24
C ALA A 60 -5.59 3.29 10.99
N PRO A 61 -4.89 3.38 12.13
CA PRO A 61 -4.49 2.21 12.91
C PRO A 61 -5.66 1.30 13.29
N GLU A 62 -6.81 1.88 13.64
CA GLU A 62 -8.06 1.20 13.98
C GLU A 62 -8.67 0.40 12.81
N ASP A 63 -8.29 0.74 11.57
CA ASP A 63 -8.85 0.16 10.34
C ASP A 63 -7.93 -0.90 9.72
N LYS A 64 -7.06 -1.55 10.51
CA LYS A 64 -6.16 -2.59 10.01
C LYS A 64 -6.89 -3.71 9.25
N SER A 65 -8.06 -4.13 9.74
CA SER A 65 -8.87 -5.14 9.04
C SER A 65 -9.35 -4.67 7.67
N ALA A 66 -9.61 -3.37 7.50
CA ALA A 66 -10.00 -2.80 6.22
C ALA A 66 -8.79 -2.74 5.26
N ALA A 67 -7.61 -2.36 5.76
CA ALA A 67 -6.37 -2.40 4.99
C ALA A 67 -6.04 -3.83 4.50
N ASP A 68 -6.18 -4.83 5.37
CA ASP A 68 -5.96 -6.24 5.01
C ASP A 68 -6.98 -6.73 3.97
N GLY A 69 -8.27 -6.37 4.15
CA GLY A 69 -9.32 -6.72 3.19
C GLY A 69 -9.11 -6.06 1.83
N HIS A 70 -8.69 -4.80 1.81
CA HIS A 70 -8.36 -4.08 0.58
C HIS A 70 -7.18 -4.73 -0.16
N ALA A 71 -6.12 -5.09 0.56
CA ALA A 71 -4.98 -5.81 -0.02
C ALA A 71 -5.38 -7.17 -0.61
N ALA A 72 -6.24 -7.93 0.08
CA ALA A 72 -6.74 -9.21 -0.42
C ALA A 72 -7.57 -9.05 -1.71
N ALA A 73 -8.38 -7.99 -1.80
CA ALA A 73 -9.18 -7.72 -2.99
C ALA A 73 -8.33 -7.40 -4.23
N LEU A 74 -7.25 -6.63 -4.07
CA LEU A 74 -6.32 -6.32 -5.16
C LEU A 74 -5.63 -7.60 -5.69
N VAL A 75 -5.17 -8.47 -4.79
CA VAL A 75 -4.54 -9.75 -5.18
C VAL A 75 -5.51 -10.67 -5.92
N ALA A 76 -6.79 -10.69 -5.51
CA ALA A 76 -7.82 -11.48 -6.19
C ALA A 76 -8.09 -10.97 -7.61
N ALA A 77 -8.18 -9.65 -7.80
CA ALA A 77 -8.38 -9.03 -9.11
C ALA A 77 -7.22 -9.34 -10.08
N ASP A 78 -5.98 -9.37 -9.60
CA ASP A 78 -4.82 -9.77 -10.40
C ASP A 78 -4.85 -11.26 -10.79
N SER A 79 -5.38 -12.12 -9.92
CA SER A 79 -5.46 -13.56 -10.18
C SER A 79 -6.53 -13.90 -11.22
N ASP A 80 -7.70 -13.25 -11.15
CA ASP A 80 -8.78 -13.41 -12.14
C ASP A 80 -8.34 -12.94 -13.54
N ALA A 81 -7.46 -11.94 -13.64
CA ALA A 81 -6.93 -11.48 -14.93
C ALA A 81 -6.11 -12.55 -15.66
N VAL A 82 -5.44 -13.45 -14.92
CA VAL A 82 -4.60 -14.53 -15.48
C VAL A 82 -5.44 -15.70 -16.00
N GLU A 83 -6.61 -15.98 -15.42
CA GLU A 83 -7.44 -17.12 -15.83
C GLU A 83 -8.21 -16.89 -17.14
N THR A 84 -8.34 -15.65 -17.60
CA THR A 84 -9.04 -15.32 -18.86
C THR A 84 -8.23 -15.54 -20.16
N GLU A 85 -6.94 -15.88 -20.12
CA GLU A 85 -6.12 -16.07 -21.34
C GLU A 85 -5.97 -17.53 -21.83
N THR A 86 -6.61 -18.51 -21.18
CA THR A 86 -6.55 -19.92 -21.65
C THR A 86 -7.92 -20.49 -21.96
N GLY A 87 -8.51 -20.03 -23.06
CA GLY A 87 -9.64 -20.75 -23.64
C GLY A 87 -10.28 -20.09 -24.86
N GLU A 88 -9.69 -20.25 -26.05
CA GLU A 88 -10.38 -20.43 -27.35
C GLU A 88 -9.31 -20.65 -28.43
N ALA A 89 -9.36 -21.55 -29.42
CA ALA A 89 -10.25 -22.62 -29.85
C ALA A 89 -9.38 -23.56 -30.74
N ALA A 90 -9.53 -24.88 -30.63
CA ALA A 90 -10.15 -25.77 -31.63
C ALA A 90 -9.45 -25.82 -32.99
#